data_AF-A0AAN7QZH8-F1
#
_entry.id   AF-A0AAN7QZH8-F1
#
_cell.length_a   1.000
_cell.length_b   1.000
_cell.length_c   1.000
_cell.angle_alpha   90.00
_cell.angle_beta   90.00
_cell.angle_gamma   90.00
#
_symmetry.space_group_name_H-M   'P 1'
#
loop_
_entity.id
_entity.type
_entity.pdbx_description
1 polymer ?
#
loop_
_entity_poly.entity_id
_entity_poly.type
_entity_poly.pdbx_seq_one_letter_code
_entity_poly.pdbx_strand_id
1 'polypeptide(L)'
;MFKEFQQAADKVRSFLLQKRADIGFRRLSTGMAKNRSSKIQDLYYLCKKTFTPSGTPPPTPQVVQKLRSLLDTIGPADVGLSENVPDDDRGLGFFGFNQLDRGIRWAQPITYIDIHECESFTMCIFCFPTSAVIPLHDHPGMTVFSKILYGSLHVKAYDWVEPPFFPNEEGSGRLAKFVADKVITAPETTVLYPATGGNLHCFTAITPCAVLDILSPPYQEDAGRKCTYYHDYPYITLTNNGETRHDKENCALLTEIDTPGYLYMRSAKYMGPPIES
;
A
#
# COMPACT_ATOMS: atom_id res chain seq x y z
N MET A 1 -11.75 -17.41 5.91
CA MET A 1 -12.47 -16.19 6.35
C MET A 1 -12.61 -15.15 5.22
N PHE A 2 -12.26 -15.50 3.98
CA PHE A 2 -12.49 -14.72 2.76
C PHE A 2 -13.80 -15.11 2.06
N LYS A 3 -14.90 -15.13 2.81
CA LYS A 3 -16.25 -15.44 2.29
C LYS A 3 -17.35 -14.50 2.79
N GLU A 4 -16.99 -13.32 3.31
CA GLU A 4 -17.96 -12.29 3.69
C GLU A 4 -17.93 -11.04 2.79
N PHE A 5 -17.20 -11.04 1.67
CA PHE A 5 -17.18 -9.91 0.73
C PHE A 5 -17.85 -10.18 -0.63
N GLN A 6 -18.73 -11.19 -0.74
CA GLN A 6 -19.34 -11.56 -2.03
C GLN A 6 -20.88 -11.67 -2.08
N GLN A 7 -21.64 -11.06 -1.18
CA GLN A 7 -23.11 -11.03 -1.33
C GLN A 7 -23.74 -9.70 -0.94
N ALA A 8 -23.66 -8.70 -1.82
CA ALA A 8 -24.59 -7.57 -1.85
C ALA A 8 -24.64 -6.83 -3.21
N ALA A 9 -24.22 -7.44 -4.33
CA ALA A 9 -24.10 -6.76 -5.62
C ALA A 9 -25.07 -7.23 -6.73
N ASP A 10 -25.97 -8.19 -6.45
CA ASP A 10 -26.79 -8.83 -7.50
C ASP A 10 -28.29 -8.50 -7.50
N LYS A 11 -28.76 -7.47 -6.78
CA LYS A 11 -30.20 -7.09 -6.83
C LYS A 11 -30.54 -5.61 -7.02
N VAL A 12 -29.58 -4.74 -7.31
CA VAL A 12 -29.86 -3.31 -7.57
C VAL A 12 -29.70 -2.95 -9.06
N ARG A 13 -29.25 -3.89 -9.90
CA ARG A 13 -28.96 -3.66 -11.33
C ARG A 13 -30.18 -3.70 -12.27
N SER A 14 -31.40 -3.86 -11.76
CA SER A 14 -32.63 -3.87 -12.59
C SER A 14 -33.58 -2.69 -12.36
N PHE A 15 -33.24 -1.70 -11.52
CA PHE A 15 -34.16 -0.60 -11.19
C PHE A 15 -33.76 0.79 -11.74
N LEU A 16 -32.58 0.93 -12.36
CA LEU A 16 -32.07 2.24 -12.81
C LEU A 16 -31.96 2.42 -14.34
N LEU A 17 -32.52 1.52 -15.14
CA LEU A 17 -32.56 1.65 -16.60
C LEU A 17 -33.90 2.12 -17.18
N GLN A 18 -34.73 2.78 -16.38
CA GLN A 18 -36.00 3.32 -16.91
C GLN A 18 -36.38 4.66 -16.28
N LYS A 19 -35.55 5.69 -16.50
CA LYS A 19 -35.99 7.10 -16.63
C LYS A 19 -34.80 8.02 -16.89
N ARG A 20 -34.65 8.46 -18.14
CA ARG A 20 -34.62 9.89 -18.54
C ARG A 20 -34.36 9.99 -20.04
N ALA A 21 -35.46 10.11 -20.77
CA ALA A 21 -35.50 10.75 -22.07
C ALA A 21 -35.58 12.28 -21.87
N ASP A 22 -34.97 12.99 -22.83
CA ASP A 22 -35.10 14.39 -23.21
C ASP A 22 -34.75 15.50 -22.21
N ILE A 23 -33.75 16.31 -22.58
CA ILE A 23 -33.91 17.72 -23.01
C ILE A 23 -32.56 18.19 -23.58
N GLY A 24 -32.58 18.65 -24.83
CA GLY A 24 -31.42 19.18 -25.53
C GLY A 24 -31.08 20.62 -25.13
N PHE A 25 -29.80 20.94 -25.04
CA PHE A 25 -29.29 22.30 -25.15
C PHE A 25 -27.97 22.30 -25.92
N ARG A 26 -27.96 22.98 -27.06
CA ARG A 26 -26.77 23.26 -27.87
C ARG A 26 -25.81 24.12 -27.05
N ARG A 27 -24.54 23.74 -26.95
CA ARG A 27 -23.47 24.63 -26.50
C ARG A 27 -22.37 24.70 -27.56
N LEU A 28 -22.06 25.95 -27.90
CA LEU A 28 -21.11 26.35 -28.94
C LEU A 28 -19.70 25.86 -28.61
N SER A 29 -19.05 25.33 -29.64
CA SER A 29 -17.63 24.99 -29.72
C SER A 29 -16.76 26.18 -29.29
N THR A 30 -15.93 25.95 -28.26
CA THR A 30 -14.82 26.81 -27.85
C THR A 30 -13.56 25.94 -27.85
N GLY A 31 -12.45 26.51 -28.33
CA GLY A 31 -11.31 25.80 -28.89
C GLY A 31 -10.70 24.68 -28.06
N MET A 32 -10.17 23.67 -28.75
CA MET A 32 -9.38 22.57 -28.19
C MET A 32 -8.17 23.11 -27.43
N ALA A 33 -8.32 23.29 -26.11
CA ALA A 33 -7.19 23.18 -25.21
C ALA A 33 -6.64 21.75 -25.37
N LYS A 34 -5.35 21.61 -25.70
CA LYS A 34 -4.66 20.31 -25.54
C LYS A 34 -4.86 19.90 -24.09
N ASN A 35 -5.74 18.93 -23.84
CA ASN A 35 -6.03 18.43 -22.52
C ASN A 35 -4.73 17.79 -22.00
N ARG A 36 -4.00 18.49 -21.12
CA ARG A 36 -2.82 17.92 -20.48
C ARG A 36 -3.34 16.81 -19.58
N SER A 37 -2.98 15.57 -19.90
CA SER A 37 -3.20 14.41 -19.04
C SER A 37 -2.72 14.72 -17.62
N SER A 38 -3.48 14.31 -16.61
CA SER A 38 -3.08 14.47 -15.22
C SER A 38 -1.92 13.53 -14.91
N LYS A 39 -1.08 13.84 -13.91
CA LYS A 39 0.06 12.99 -13.57
C LYS A 39 -0.38 11.58 -13.16
N ILE A 40 -1.52 11.48 -12.47
CA ILE A 40 -2.10 10.19 -12.06
C ILE A 40 -2.61 9.38 -13.27
N GLN A 41 -3.12 10.04 -14.30
CA GLN A 41 -3.50 9.41 -15.57
C GLN A 41 -2.27 8.90 -16.33
N ASP A 42 -1.19 9.69 -16.37
CA ASP A 42 0.07 9.28 -16.99
C ASP A 42 0.68 8.06 -16.26
N LEU A 43 0.56 8.03 -14.93
CA LEU A 43 0.98 6.90 -14.11
C LEU A 43 0.17 5.65 -14.45
N TYR A 44 -1.17 5.76 -14.47
CA TYR A 44 -2.05 4.68 -14.88
C TYR A 44 -1.66 4.11 -16.25
N TYR A 45 -1.47 4.97 -17.26
CA TYR A 45 -1.08 4.51 -18.61
C TYR A 45 0.28 3.81 -18.62
N LEU A 46 1.24 4.29 -17.84
CA LEU A 46 2.55 3.65 -17.75
C LEU A 46 2.45 2.29 -17.06
N CYS A 47 1.65 2.16 -16.00
CA CYS A 47 1.38 0.89 -15.32
C CYS A 47 0.69 -0.10 -16.27
N LYS A 48 -0.38 0.32 -16.97
CA LYS A 48 -1.10 -0.49 -17.96
C LYS A 48 -0.22 -1.00 -19.09
N LYS A 49 0.77 -0.21 -19.53
CA LYS A 49 1.72 -0.60 -20.56
C LYS A 49 2.80 -1.56 -20.04
N THR A 50 3.10 -1.51 -18.75
CA THR A 50 4.24 -2.21 -18.14
C THR A 50 3.85 -3.55 -17.56
N PHE A 51 2.76 -3.61 -16.80
CA PHE A 51 2.43 -4.75 -15.95
C PHE A 51 1.54 -5.76 -16.66
N THR A 52 1.79 -7.04 -16.39
CA THR A 52 1.04 -8.19 -16.90
C THR A 52 0.35 -8.91 -15.74
N PRO A 53 -0.77 -9.63 -15.99
CA PRO A 53 -1.48 -10.36 -14.93
C PRO A 53 -0.63 -11.41 -14.21
N SER A 54 0.36 -11.98 -14.91
CA SER A 54 1.26 -12.99 -14.35
C SER A 54 2.42 -12.39 -13.54
N GLY A 55 2.64 -11.07 -13.59
CA GLY A 55 3.86 -10.44 -13.06
C GLY A 55 5.14 -10.84 -13.79
N THR A 56 5.03 -11.56 -14.90
CA THR A 56 6.15 -12.12 -15.66
C THR A 56 6.12 -11.66 -17.12
N PRO A 57 7.28 -11.26 -17.69
CA PRO A 57 8.56 -11.01 -17.00
C PRO A 57 8.45 -9.82 -16.03
N PRO A 58 9.29 -9.76 -14.98
CA PRO A 58 9.30 -8.61 -14.07
C PRO A 58 9.72 -7.33 -14.82
N PRO A 59 9.33 -6.14 -14.32
CA PRO A 59 9.70 -4.87 -14.95
C PRO A 59 11.22 -4.72 -15.06
N THR A 60 11.71 -4.29 -16.23
CA THR A 60 13.15 -4.06 -16.42
C THR A 60 13.62 -2.87 -15.58
N PRO A 61 14.92 -2.79 -15.22
CA PRO A 61 15.44 -1.66 -14.45
C PRO A 61 15.15 -0.28 -15.07
N GLN A 62 15.15 -0.16 -16.40
CA GLN A 62 14.81 1.11 -17.06
C GLN A 62 13.34 1.49 -16.84
N VAL A 63 12.44 0.50 -16.83
CA VAL A 63 11.01 0.74 -16.59
C VAL A 63 10.75 1.06 -15.13
N VAL A 64 11.41 0.36 -14.20
CA VAL A 64 11.37 0.68 -12.76
C VAL A 64 11.82 2.12 -12.52
N GLN A 65 12.94 2.54 -13.11
CA GLN A 65 13.42 3.92 -13.00
C GLN A 65 12.40 4.91 -13.58
N LYS A 66 11.79 4.61 -14.73
CA LYS A 66 10.77 5.47 -15.34
C LYS A 66 9.52 5.62 -14.47
N LEU A 67 9.02 4.52 -13.91
CA LEU A 67 7.89 4.53 -12.97
C LEU A 67 8.25 5.33 -11.71
N ARG A 68 9.42 5.10 -11.13
CA ARG A 68 9.93 5.85 -9.97
C ARG A 68 10.02 7.34 -10.27
N SER A 69 10.64 7.75 -11.37
CA SER A 69 10.74 9.15 -11.76
C SER A 69 9.38 9.80 -11.95
N LEU A 70 8.40 9.09 -12.50
CA LEU A 70 7.04 9.61 -12.64
C LEU A 70 6.35 9.75 -11.27
N LEU A 71 6.44 8.73 -10.43
CA LEU A 71 5.96 8.76 -9.05
C LEU A 71 6.57 9.94 -8.29
N ASP A 72 7.87 10.18 -8.41
CA ASP A 72 8.58 11.29 -7.75
C ASP A 72 7.97 12.67 -8.09
N THR A 73 7.31 12.82 -9.25
CA THR A 73 6.60 14.06 -9.61
C THR A 73 5.19 14.22 -9.02
N ILE A 74 4.58 13.17 -8.49
CA ILE A 74 3.21 13.17 -7.97
C ILE A 74 3.20 13.70 -6.53
N GLY A 75 2.43 14.76 -6.26
CA GLY A 75 2.19 15.28 -4.91
C GLY A 75 0.79 14.92 -4.38
N PRO A 76 0.48 15.29 -3.13
CA PRO A 76 -0.84 15.06 -2.52
C PRO A 76 -2.00 15.61 -3.37
N ALA A 77 -1.87 16.82 -3.91
CA ALA A 77 -2.92 17.44 -4.71
C ALA A 77 -3.21 16.70 -6.04
N ASP A 78 -2.20 16.03 -6.61
CA ASP A 78 -2.34 15.27 -7.86
C ASP A 78 -3.22 14.02 -7.67
N VAL A 79 -3.46 13.60 -6.43
CA VAL A 79 -4.32 12.47 -6.05
C VAL A 79 -5.51 12.88 -5.18
N GLY A 80 -5.82 14.18 -5.14
CA GLY A 80 -7.00 14.70 -4.42
C GLY A 80 -6.85 14.77 -2.90
N LEU A 81 -5.63 14.73 -2.37
CA LEU A 81 -5.34 14.99 -0.97
C LEU A 81 -4.92 16.46 -0.78
N SER A 82 -5.37 17.11 0.28
CA SER A 82 -4.95 18.47 0.64
C SER A 82 -3.67 18.47 1.50
N GLU A 83 -2.79 19.45 1.31
CA GLU A 83 -1.50 19.59 2.04
C GLU A 83 -1.60 20.32 3.38
N ASN A 84 -2.77 20.87 3.73
CA ASN A 84 -2.94 21.71 4.91
C ASN A 84 -2.83 20.90 6.22
N VAL A 85 -1.62 20.59 6.65
CA VAL A 85 -1.32 20.19 8.03
C VAL A 85 -1.24 21.47 8.85
N PRO A 86 -2.22 21.82 9.70
CA PRO A 86 -1.98 22.86 10.69
C PRO A 86 -0.96 22.30 11.68
N ASP A 87 0.12 23.03 11.92
CA ASP A 87 1.17 22.76 12.92
C ASP A 87 0.65 22.62 14.38
N ASP A 88 -0.66 22.66 14.62
CA ASP A 88 -1.31 22.51 15.93
C ASP A 88 -2.33 21.36 15.93
N ASP A 89 -2.03 20.27 15.22
CA ASP A 89 -2.90 19.11 15.17
C ASP A 89 -2.79 18.26 16.45
N ARG A 90 -3.52 18.69 17.48
CA ARG A 90 -3.79 17.92 18.72
C ARG A 90 -4.70 16.70 18.46
N GLY A 91 -4.46 15.95 17.39
CA GLY A 91 -5.17 14.72 17.05
C GLY A 91 -6.55 14.93 16.40
N LEU A 92 -6.71 15.96 15.59
CA LEU A 92 -7.88 16.25 14.76
C LEU A 92 -7.59 15.78 13.33
N GLY A 93 -7.70 14.46 13.13
CA GLY A 93 -7.59 13.82 11.83
C GLY A 93 -8.26 14.60 10.69
N PHE A 94 -7.51 14.74 9.61
CA PHE A 94 -7.67 15.68 8.50
C PHE A 94 -8.87 15.45 7.56
N PHE A 95 -9.73 14.46 7.80
CA PHE A 95 -10.88 14.23 6.94
C PHE A 95 -12.05 15.06 7.47
N GLY A 96 -12.53 16.02 6.67
CA GLY A 96 -13.66 16.90 6.97
C GLY A 96 -15.02 16.21 7.12
N PHE A 97 -15.12 15.21 7.98
CA PHE A 97 -16.35 14.53 8.35
C PHE A 97 -16.68 14.89 9.80
N ASN A 98 -17.63 15.81 9.95
CA ASN A 98 -18.43 16.12 11.14
C ASN A 98 -17.68 16.33 12.48
N GLN A 99 -17.81 17.56 13.00
CA GLN A 99 -17.46 17.99 14.36
C GLN A 99 -18.20 17.25 15.51
N LEU A 100 -18.89 16.13 15.24
CA LEU A 100 -19.74 15.45 16.22
C LEU A 100 -19.14 14.22 16.90
N ASP A 101 -18.08 13.59 16.37
CA ASP A 101 -17.48 12.42 17.03
C ASP A 101 -16.23 12.80 17.83
N ARG A 102 -16.47 13.40 19.01
CA ARG A 102 -15.45 13.67 20.04
C ARG A 102 -15.00 12.41 20.80
N GLY A 103 -15.23 11.22 20.24
CA GLY A 103 -14.95 9.92 20.86
C GLY A 103 -13.65 9.28 20.36
N ILE A 104 -12.66 9.17 21.25
CA ILE A 104 -11.42 8.38 21.13
C ILE A 104 -10.45 8.84 20.02
N ARG A 105 -9.67 9.88 20.33
CA ARG A 105 -8.57 10.44 19.50
C ARG A 105 -7.40 9.47 19.23
N TRP A 106 -7.38 8.29 19.87
CA TRP A 106 -6.25 7.35 19.87
C TRP A 106 -6.46 6.12 18.98
N ALA A 107 -7.59 6.03 18.27
CA ALA A 107 -8.00 4.82 17.54
C ALA A 107 -8.63 5.11 16.18
N GLN A 108 -8.23 6.20 15.52
CA GLN A 108 -8.69 6.44 14.15
C GLN A 108 -8.14 5.33 13.25
N PRO A 109 -9.00 4.59 12.51
CA PRO A 109 -8.51 3.57 11.59
C PRO A 109 -7.78 4.19 10.40
N ILE A 110 -6.90 3.40 9.80
CA ILE A 110 -6.26 3.73 8.53
C ILE A 110 -7.36 3.89 7.47
N THR A 111 -7.27 4.93 6.66
CA THR A 111 -8.19 5.14 5.54
C THR A 111 -7.57 4.56 4.28
N TYR A 112 -8.24 3.60 3.65
CA TYR A 112 -7.89 3.03 2.35
C TYR A 112 -8.69 3.72 1.24
N ILE A 113 -8.00 4.23 0.23
CA ILE A 113 -8.59 4.85 -0.95
C ILE A 113 -8.17 4.02 -2.17
N ASP A 114 -9.15 3.34 -2.76
CA ASP A 114 -8.96 2.66 -4.04
C ASP A 114 -8.93 3.68 -5.19
N ILE A 115 -7.87 3.64 -6.01
CA ILE A 115 -7.72 4.48 -7.20
C ILE A 115 -8.05 3.65 -8.46
N HIS A 116 -7.49 2.45 -8.55
CA HIS A 116 -7.67 1.56 -9.69
C HIS A 116 -7.28 0.13 -9.32
N GLU A 117 -8.08 -0.83 -9.78
CA GLU A 117 -7.79 -2.26 -9.65
C GLU A 117 -8.06 -2.98 -10.98
N CYS A 118 -7.11 -3.82 -11.40
CA CYS A 118 -7.26 -4.74 -12.54
C CYS A 118 -6.41 -6.00 -12.30
N GLU A 119 -6.46 -6.99 -13.20
CA GLU A 119 -5.68 -8.22 -13.06
C GLU A 119 -4.16 -8.01 -13.04
N SER A 120 -3.67 -6.93 -13.64
CA SER A 120 -2.23 -6.64 -13.75
C SER A 120 -1.65 -5.83 -12.59
N PHE A 121 -2.42 -4.92 -12.01
CA PHE A 121 -1.94 -4.06 -10.92
C PHE A 121 -3.07 -3.38 -10.16
N THR A 122 -2.75 -2.96 -8.93
CA THR A 122 -3.60 -2.13 -8.07
C THR A 122 -2.89 -0.82 -7.78
N MET A 123 -3.62 0.30 -7.80
CA MET A 123 -3.19 1.61 -7.31
C MET A 123 -4.09 2.00 -6.14
N CYS A 124 -3.51 2.29 -4.99
CA CYS A 124 -4.28 2.67 -3.80
C CYS A 124 -3.50 3.65 -2.91
N ILE A 125 -4.22 4.33 -2.01
CA ILE A 125 -3.62 5.18 -0.99
C ILE A 125 -4.02 4.68 0.39
N PHE A 126 -3.04 4.58 1.27
CA PHE A 126 -3.25 4.43 2.71
C PHE A 126 -2.97 5.78 3.39
N CYS A 127 -3.99 6.35 4.04
CA CYS A 127 -3.84 7.51 4.90
C CYS A 127 -3.82 7.06 6.36
N PHE A 128 -2.68 7.27 7.00
CA PHE A 128 -2.43 6.86 8.37
C PHE A 128 -2.65 8.03 9.32
N PRO A 129 -3.47 7.87 10.37
CA PRO A 129 -3.33 8.70 11.55
C PRO A 129 -2.04 8.36 12.30
N THR A 130 -1.58 9.29 13.13
CA THR A 130 -0.41 9.09 14.00
C THR A 130 -0.52 7.77 14.78
N SER A 131 0.58 7.03 14.87
CA SER A 131 0.70 5.74 15.56
C SER A 131 -0.08 4.58 14.95
N ALA A 132 -0.79 4.77 13.82
CA ALA A 132 -1.41 3.66 13.12
C ALA A 132 -0.38 2.72 12.50
N VAL A 133 -0.70 1.43 12.47
CA VAL A 133 0.22 0.36 12.05
C VAL A 133 -0.43 -0.49 10.96
N ILE A 134 0.29 -0.72 9.86
CA ILE A 134 0.09 -1.91 9.04
C ILE A 134 1.10 -2.95 9.56
N PRO A 135 0.63 -4.08 10.14
CA PRO A 135 1.50 -5.09 10.72
C PRO A 135 2.47 -5.68 9.70
N LEU A 136 3.48 -6.40 10.19
CA LEU A 136 4.44 -7.07 9.32
C LEU A 136 3.72 -8.05 8.40
N HIS A 137 3.86 -7.85 7.10
CA HIS A 137 3.21 -8.66 6.06
C HIS A 137 4.11 -8.84 4.84
N ASP A 138 3.82 -9.84 4.01
CA ASP A 138 4.54 -10.14 2.77
C ASP A 138 3.78 -9.72 1.50
N HIS A 139 4.52 -9.68 0.39
CA HIS A 139 3.98 -9.39 -0.95
C HIS A 139 4.41 -10.50 -1.94
N PRO A 140 3.82 -11.71 -1.86
CA PRO A 140 4.31 -12.90 -2.55
C PRO A 140 4.26 -12.77 -4.07
N GLY A 141 5.43 -12.81 -4.71
CA GLY A 141 5.54 -12.71 -6.18
C GLY A 141 5.32 -11.30 -6.74
N MET A 142 5.27 -10.28 -5.88
CA MET A 142 4.89 -8.92 -6.27
C MET A 142 6.08 -7.97 -6.30
N THR A 143 6.03 -6.99 -7.20
CA THR A 143 6.82 -5.77 -7.14
C THR A 143 5.90 -4.64 -6.69
N VAL A 144 6.30 -3.91 -5.64
CA VAL A 144 5.49 -2.81 -5.09
C VAL A 144 6.29 -1.52 -5.11
N PHE A 145 5.66 -0.48 -5.65
CA PHE A 145 6.17 0.89 -5.59
C PHE A 145 5.38 1.65 -4.54
N SER A 146 6.08 2.21 -3.55
CA SER A 146 5.45 2.94 -2.44
C SER A 146 6.00 4.35 -2.39
N LYS A 147 5.11 5.34 -2.55
CA LYS A 147 5.42 6.76 -2.46
C LYS A 147 4.79 7.39 -1.22
N ILE A 148 5.60 7.97 -0.36
CA ILE A 148 5.13 8.79 0.76
C ILE A 148 4.82 10.18 0.23
N LEU A 149 3.55 10.55 0.24
CA LEU A 149 3.03 11.80 -0.31
C LEU A 149 3.21 12.98 0.66
N TYR A 150 3.01 12.75 1.96
CA TYR A 150 3.26 13.69 3.05
C TYR A 150 3.47 12.92 4.37
N GLY A 151 3.99 13.62 5.38
CA GLY A 151 4.23 13.05 6.71
C GLY A 151 5.44 12.11 6.77
N SER A 152 5.49 11.29 7.82
CA SER A 152 6.59 10.38 8.10
C SER A 152 6.11 9.08 8.71
N LEU A 153 6.80 7.99 8.36
CA LEU A 153 6.51 6.65 8.84
C LEU A 153 7.80 5.90 9.13
N HIS A 154 7.75 5.06 10.15
CA HIS A 154 8.79 4.10 10.45
C HIS A 154 8.54 2.83 9.64
N VAL A 155 9.56 2.41 8.89
CA VAL A 155 9.56 1.15 8.14
C VAL A 155 10.51 0.18 8.82
N LYS A 156 9.98 -1.00 9.15
CA LYS A 156 10.78 -2.18 9.45
C LYS A 156 10.59 -3.17 8.32
N ALA A 157 11.67 -3.62 7.68
CA ALA A 157 11.59 -4.47 6.50
C ALA A 157 12.62 -5.60 6.50
N TYR A 158 12.25 -6.72 5.88
CA TYR A 158 13.01 -7.95 5.81
C TYR A 158 12.89 -8.59 4.42
N ASP A 159 13.87 -9.42 4.09
CA ASP A 159 13.79 -10.39 3.01
C ASP A 159 14.04 -11.78 3.60
N TRP A 160 13.48 -12.83 3.01
CA TRP A 160 13.76 -14.19 3.44
C TRP A 160 15.25 -14.55 3.29
N VAL A 161 15.77 -15.33 4.23
CA VAL A 161 17.09 -15.96 4.06
C VAL A 161 16.95 -17.10 3.05
N GLU A 162 17.89 -17.14 2.11
CA GLU A 162 17.97 -18.18 1.07
C GLU A 162 19.31 -18.93 1.18
N PRO A 163 19.32 -20.27 1.19
CA PRO A 163 18.16 -21.17 1.15
C PRO A 163 17.28 -21.06 2.42
N PRO A 164 16.00 -21.49 2.38
CA PRO A 164 15.09 -21.34 3.51
C PRO A 164 15.64 -22.03 4.77
N PHE A 165 15.69 -21.30 5.87
CA PHE A 165 16.18 -21.79 7.16
C PHE A 165 15.08 -21.72 8.22
N PHE A 166 14.81 -22.85 8.85
CA PHE A 166 13.79 -23.03 9.90
C PHE A 166 14.51 -23.49 11.17
N PRO A 167 14.74 -22.61 12.16
CA PRO A 167 15.47 -22.96 13.37
C PRO A 167 14.77 -24.00 14.26
N ASN A 168 13.43 -24.05 14.20
CA ASN A 168 12.63 -24.95 15.03
C ASN A 168 12.17 -26.16 14.20
N GLU A 169 12.30 -27.37 14.76
CA GLU A 169 11.85 -28.62 14.11
C GLU A 169 10.33 -28.64 13.85
N GLU A 170 9.56 -27.84 14.59
CA GLU A 170 8.11 -27.67 14.41
C GLU A 170 7.73 -26.77 13.22
N GLY A 171 8.70 -26.16 12.53
CA GLY A 171 8.45 -25.35 11.32
C GLY A 171 7.70 -24.04 11.55
N SER A 172 7.48 -23.63 12.81
CA SER A 172 6.63 -22.48 13.17
C SER A 172 7.23 -21.12 12.82
N GLY A 173 8.51 -21.04 12.45
CA GLY A 173 9.16 -19.79 12.07
C GLY A 173 10.24 -19.95 11.01
N ARG A 174 10.31 -18.96 10.10
CA ARG A 174 11.29 -18.87 9.03
C ARG A 174 12.23 -17.70 9.28
N LEU A 175 13.52 -17.90 9.03
CA LEU A 175 14.53 -16.85 9.22
C LEU A 175 14.46 -15.81 8.09
N ALA A 176 14.45 -14.53 8.48
CA ALA A 176 14.51 -13.40 7.56
C ALA A 176 15.69 -12.49 7.93
N LYS A 177 16.32 -11.90 6.92
CA LYS A 177 17.38 -10.91 7.07
C LYS A 177 16.79 -9.51 7.10
N PHE A 178 17.38 -8.67 7.92
CA PHE A 178 17.00 -7.27 8.07
C PHE A 178 17.39 -6.46 6.83
N VAL A 179 16.48 -5.60 6.35
CA VAL A 179 16.68 -4.75 5.18
C VAL A 179 16.62 -3.27 5.55
N ALA A 180 15.68 -2.87 6.41
CA ALA A 180 15.53 -1.48 6.85
C ALA A 180 14.88 -1.36 8.24
N ASP A 181 15.43 -0.49 9.09
CA ASP A 181 14.84 0.05 10.33
C ASP A 181 15.09 1.54 10.24
N LYS A 182 14.11 2.30 9.75
CA LYS A 182 14.30 3.74 9.63
C LYS A 182 12.98 4.47 9.53
N VAL A 183 13.04 5.73 9.93
CA VAL A 183 12.01 6.71 9.60
C VAL A 183 12.24 7.17 8.16
N ILE A 184 11.17 7.14 7.36
CA ILE A 184 11.11 7.70 6.02
C ILE A 184 10.13 8.86 6.04
N THR A 185 10.56 10.00 5.52
CA THR A 185 9.78 11.25 5.48
C THR A 185 9.52 11.63 4.03
N ALA A 186 8.33 12.14 3.75
CA ALA A 186 7.98 12.62 2.42
C ALA A 186 8.85 13.81 1.95
N PRO A 187 9.05 13.97 0.63
CA PRO A 187 8.68 13.03 -0.43
C PRO A 187 9.74 11.93 -0.60
N GLU A 188 9.32 10.66 -0.60
CA GLU A 188 10.23 9.53 -0.88
C GLU A 188 9.48 8.41 -1.62
N THR A 189 10.14 7.80 -2.61
CA THR A 189 9.64 6.63 -3.34
C THR A 189 10.55 5.43 -3.11
N THR A 190 9.97 4.33 -2.65
CA THR A 190 10.66 3.05 -2.44
C THR A 190 10.09 1.98 -3.36
N VAL A 191 10.88 0.92 -3.60
CA VAL A 191 10.48 -0.21 -4.43
C VAL A 191 10.94 -1.50 -3.75
N LEU A 192 10.04 -2.45 -3.59
CA LEU A 192 10.36 -3.82 -3.21
C LEU A 192 10.11 -4.77 -4.39
N TYR A 193 10.77 -5.91 -4.34
CA TYR A 193 10.69 -6.99 -5.33
C TYR A 193 10.25 -8.29 -4.67
N PRO A 194 9.95 -9.36 -5.44
CA PRO A 194 9.44 -10.61 -4.87
C PRO A 194 10.34 -11.29 -3.82
N ALA A 195 11.65 -11.05 -3.87
CA ALA A 195 12.62 -11.69 -2.97
C ALA A 195 13.68 -10.73 -2.42
N THR A 196 13.61 -9.44 -2.78
CA THR A 196 14.60 -8.43 -2.36
C THR A 196 13.96 -7.07 -2.13
N GLY A 197 14.62 -6.24 -1.34
CA GLY A 197 14.22 -4.84 -1.14
C GLY A 197 13.21 -4.66 -0.01
N GLY A 198 13.01 -5.69 0.83
CA GLY A 198 12.09 -5.63 1.95
C GLY A 198 10.70 -6.14 1.55
N ASN A 199 10.63 -7.34 0.95
CA ASN A 199 9.35 -7.94 0.56
C ASN A 199 8.41 -8.13 1.77
N LEU A 200 8.99 -8.36 2.95
CA LEU A 200 8.26 -8.33 4.20
C LEU A 200 8.48 -6.97 4.86
N HIS A 201 7.41 -6.25 5.19
CA HIS A 201 7.55 -4.99 5.91
C HIS A 201 6.37 -4.68 6.82
N CYS A 202 6.59 -3.78 7.78
CA CYS A 202 5.55 -3.11 8.53
C CYS A 202 5.71 -1.59 8.41
N PHE A 203 4.59 -0.89 8.51
CA PHE A 203 4.54 0.57 8.56
C PHE A 203 3.98 1.01 9.89
N THR A 204 4.65 1.95 10.54
CA THR A 204 4.16 2.62 11.75
C THR A 204 4.22 4.13 11.54
N ALA A 205 3.06 4.79 11.50
CA ALA A 205 3.01 6.23 11.26
C ALA A 205 3.58 7.02 12.44
N ILE A 206 4.55 7.90 12.17
CA ILE A 206 5.15 8.80 13.18
C ILE A 206 4.37 10.11 13.26
N THR A 207 3.94 10.60 12.10
CA THR A 207 3.01 11.73 11.93
C THR A 207 1.85 11.28 11.04
N PRO A 208 0.75 12.05 10.92
CA PRO A 208 -0.24 11.76 9.92
C PRO A 208 0.42 11.73 8.53
N CYS A 209 0.28 10.63 7.81
CA CYS A 209 0.96 10.42 6.54
C CYS A 209 0.07 9.73 5.51
N ALA A 210 0.42 9.87 4.24
CA ALA A 210 -0.22 9.14 3.16
C ALA A 210 0.81 8.43 2.29
N VAL A 211 0.53 7.16 1.98
CA VAL A 211 1.35 6.32 1.12
C VAL A 211 0.52 5.92 -0.10
N LEU A 212 1.01 6.27 -1.29
CA LEU A 212 0.50 5.78 -2.57
C LEU A 212 1.26 4.51 -2.94
N ASP A 213 0.54 3.40 -3.03
CA ASP A 213 1.08 2.10 -3.43
C ASP A 213 0.62 1.70 -4.83
N ILE A 214 1.54 1.08 -5.57
CA ILE A 214 1.28 0.38 -6.82
C ILE A 214 1.77 -1.06 -6.68
N LEU A 215 0.85 -2.01 -6.68
CA LEU A 215 1.13 -3.43 -6.48
C LEU A 215 1.00 -4.16 -7.82
N SER A 216 2.03 -4.92 -8.22
CA SER A 216 2.03 -5.68 -9.48
C SER A 216 2.66 -7.06 -9.32
N PRO A 217 1.92 -8.16 -9.61
CA PRO A 217 0.47 -8.20 -9.77
C PRO A 217 -0.24 -7.92 -8.42
N PRO A 218 -1.57 -7.77 -8.38
CA PRO A 218 -2.30 -7.68 -7.12
C PRO A 218 -2.25 -8.97 -6.32
N TYR A 219 -2.63 -8.88 -5.04
CA TYR A 219 -2.98 -10.03 -4.23
C TYR A 219 -4.12 -10.82 -4.89
N GLN A 220 -4.03 -12.14 -4.82
CA GLN A 220 -5.03 -13.07 -5.34
C GLN A 220 -4.87 -14.41 -4.63
N GLU A 221 -5.76 -14.69 -3.67
CA GLU A 221 -5.65 -15.89 -2.81
C GLU A 221 -5.68 -17.19 -3.60
N ASP A 222 -6.60 -17.30 -4.57
CA ASP A 222 -6.75 -18.50 -5.42
C ASP A 222 -5.50 -18.80 -6.25
N ALA A 223 -4.69 -17.77 -6.52
CA ALA A 223 -3.42 -17.89 -7.24
C ALA A 223 -2.20 -17.99 -6.29
N GLY A 224 -2.44 -18.23 -4.99
CA GLY A 224 -1.40 -18.37 -3.97
C GLY A 224 -0.77 -17.05 -3.53
N ARG A 225 -1.31 -15.90 -3.94
CA ARG A 225 -0.83 -14.56 -3.55
C ARG A 225 -1.70 -13.97 -2.46
N LYS A 226 -1.80 -14.65 -1.32
CA LYS A 226 -2.45 -14.10 -0.12
C LYS A 226 -1.50 -13.16 0.63
N CYS A 227 -2.03 -12.11 1.24
CA CYS A 227 -1.28 -11.30 2.19
C CYS A 227 -1.15 -12.09 3.50
N THR A 228 0.06 -12.42 3.90
CA THR A 228 0.34 -13.17 5.13
C THR A 228 0.93 -12.24 6.17
N TYR A 229 0.43 -12.29 7.41
CA TYR A 229 0.96 -11.49 8.51
C TYR A 229 1.95 -12.29 9.35
N TYR A 230 2.91 -11.60 9.94
CA TYR A 230 3.97 -12.21 10.73
C TYR A 230 4.20 -11.49 12.05
N HIS A 231 4.69 -12.23 13.04
CA HIS A 231 5.36 -11.66 14.20
C HIS A 231 6.86 -11.93 14.08
N ASP A 232 7.70 -10.92 14.32
CA ASP A 232 9.14 -11.08 14.29
C ASP A 232 9.70 -11.21 15.72
N TYR A 233 10.56 -12.22 15.90
CA TYR A 233 11.28 -12.45 17.15
C TYR A 233 12.79 -12.25 16.92
N PRO A 234 13.52 -11.64 17.88
CA PRO A 234 14.96 -11.58 17.82
C PRO A 234 15.57 -12.98 17.67
N TYR A 235 16.46 -13.17 16.70
CA TYR A 235 17.14 -14.44 16.50
C TYR A 235 18.50 -14.44 17.19
N ILE A 236 18.65 -15.22 18.25
CA ILE A 236 19.88 -15.34 19.04
C ILE A 236 20.47 -16.74 18.85
N THR A 237 21.67 -16.85 18.27
CA THR A 237 22.41 -18.12 18.24
C THR A 237 23.40 -18.21 19.39
N LEU A 238 23.21 -19.20 20.28
CA LEU A 238 24.27 -19.62 21.21
C LEU A 238 25.27 -20.49 20.46
N THR A 239 26.57 -20.21 20.60
CA THR A 239 27.62 -21.16 20.20
C THR A 239 28.05 -21.99 21.42
N ASN A 240 28.45 -23.24 21.20
CA ASN A 240 28.86 -24.18 22.26
C ASN A 240 30.08 -23.76 23.10
N ASN A 241 30.71 -22.61 22.80
CA ASN A 241 31.86 -22.08 23.55
C ASN A 241 31.51 -20.90 24.47
N GLY A 242 30.23 -20.59 24.68
CA GLY A 242 29.83 -19.49 25.58
C GLY A 242 30.14 -18.08 25.05
N GLU A 243 30.68 -17.97 23.83
CA GLU A 243 30.89 -16.71 23.13
C GLU A 243 29.70 -16.42 22.21
N THR A 244 28.96 -15.36 22.52
CA THR A 244 27.96 -14.77 21.62
C THR A 244 28.67 -14.19 20.40
N ARG A 245 28.66 -14.91 19.28
CA ARG A 245 29.01 -14.30 17.98
C ARG A 245 27.81 -13.51 17.47
N HIS A 246 27.93 -12.18 17.55
CA HIS A 246 27.06 -11.20 16.93
C HIS A 246 27.23 -11.14 15.38
N ASP A 247 27.58 -12.25 14.73
CA ASP A 247 27.68 -12.30 13.25
C ASP A 247 26.30 -12.44 12.57
N LYS A 248 25.23 -12.48 13.38
CA LYS A 248 23.82 -12.60 12.97
C LYS A 248 22.92 -11.50 13.58
N GLU A 249 23.48 -10.36 13.93
CA GLU A 249 22.73 -9.19 14.45
C GLU A 249 21.62 -8.69 13.51
N ASN A 250 21.66 -9.07 12.23
CA ASN A 250 20.75 -8.60 11.20
C ASN A 250 19.71 -9.65 10.78
N CYS A 251 19.32 -10.59 11.65
CA CYS A 251 18.29 -11.59 11.35
C CYS A 251 17.19 -11.63 12.40
N ALA A 252 15.98 -11.98 11.97
CA ALA A 252 14.83 -12.23 12.84
C ALA A 252 14.13 -13.53 12.44
N LEU A 253 13.51 -14.18 13.42
CA LEU A 253 12.64 -15.33 13.19
C LEU A 253 11.21 -14.82 13.02
N LEU A 254 10.61 -15.08 11.86
CA LEU A 254 9.25 -14.63 11.54
C LEU A 254 8.29 -15.82 11.60
N THR A 255 7.21 -15.68 12.37
CA THR A 255 6.15 -16.69 12.51
C THR A 255 4.85 -16.15 11.92
N GLU A 256 4.17 -16.93 11.08
CA GLU A 256 2.86 -16.56 10.53
C GLU A 256 1.83 -16.39 11.66
N ILE A 257 0.99 -15.36 11.54
CA ILE A 257 -0.12 -15.07 12.45
C ILE A 257 -1.39 -14.82 11.64
N ASP A 258 -2.55 -15.03 12.28
CA ASP A 258 -3.82 -14.57 11.71
C ASP A 258 -3.84 -13.04 11.58
N THR A 259 -4.67 -12.53 10.66
CA THR A 259 -4.92 -11.08 10.53
C THR A 259 -5.22 -10.47 11.89
N PRO A 260 -4.39 -9.52 12.38
CA PRO A 260 -4.54 -9.03 13.74
C PRO A 260 -5.90 -8.36 13.93
N GLY A 261 -6.62 -8.71 15.00
CA GLY A 261 -7.98 -8.18 15.24
C GLY A 261 -8.07 -6.66 15.43
N TYR A 262 -6.94 -6.00 15.67
CA TYR A 262 -6.86 -4.53 15.74
C TYR A 262 -6.66 -3.87 14.36
N LEU A 263 -6.34 -4.65 13.32
CA LEU A 263 -6.18 -4.14 11.97
C LEU A 263 -7.56 -3.89 11.36
N TYR A 264 -8.03 -2.66 11.50
CA TYR A 264 -9.24 -2.18 10.85
C TYR A 264 -8.91 -1.00 9.95
N MET A 265 -9.30 -1.10 8.68
CA MET A 265 -9.18 -0.04 7.70
C MET A 265 -10.58 0.39 7.26
N ARG A 266 -10.81 1.70 7.17
CA ARG A 266 -12.05 2.24 6.58
C ARG A 266 -11.80 2.56 5.10
N SER A 267 -12.78 2.28 4.25
CA SER A 267 -12.71 2.67 2.84
C SER A 267 -13.19 4.12 2.64
N ALA A 268 -12.53 4.86 1.77
CA ALA A 268 -12.98 6.17 1.32
C ALA A 268 -12.94 6.26 -0.22
N LYS A 269 -13.79 7.12 -0.78
CA LYS A 269 -13.88 7.33 -2.23
C LYS A 269 -12.71 8.19 -2.70
N TYR A 270 -12.10 7.82 -3.82
CA TYR A 270 -11.12 8.67 -4.50
C TYR A 270 -11.77 9.96 -5.03
N MET A 271 -11.16 11.10 -4.70
CA MET A 271 -11.65 12.45 -5.03
C MET A 271 -10.67 13.27 -5.88
N GLY A 272 -9.58 12.65 -6.35
CA GLY A 272 -8.61 13.29 -7.24
C GLY A 272 -9.05 13.37 -8.70
N PRO A 273 -8.15 13.81 -9.60
CA PRO A 273 -8.42 13.83 -11.04
C PRO A 273 -8.87 12.46 -11.55
N PRO A 274 -9.89 12.40 -12.43
CA PRO A 274 -10.44 11.13 -12.92
C PRO A 274 -9.40 10.32 -13.70
N ILE A 275 -9.53 8.99 -13.64
CA ILE A 275 -8.75 8.06 -14.44
C ILE A 275 -9.62 7.49 -15.55
N GLU A 276 -9.23 7.74 -16.79
CA GLU A 276 -9.81 7.18 -18.00
C GLU A 276 -9.17 5.83 -18.29
N SER A 277 -9.94 4.75 -18.09
CA SER A 277 -9.47 3.36 -18.16
C SER A 277 -9.40 2.78 -19.56
#